data_AF-A0A4P7HCE1-F1
#
_entry.id   AF-A0A4P7HCE1-F1
#
_cell.length_a   1.000
_cell.length_b   1.000
_cell.length_c   1.000
_cell.angle_alpha   90.00
_cell.angle_beta   90.00
_cell.angle_gamma   90.00
#
_symmetry.space_group_name_H-M   'P 1'
#
loop_
_entity.id
_entity.type
_entity.pdbx_description
1 polymer ?
#
loop_
_entity_poly.entity_id
_entity_poly.type
_entity_poly.pdbx_seq_one_letter_code
_entity_poly.pdbx_strand_id
1 'polypeptide(L)'
;MHDVTDTPEAPAGAAADELSERYTWEIVHDGVTVDSGESRLGEPHPLTGSTAGQYYEVACGLFEQACDTVVEEHRYEVMMARVDGNPEPRPVTVVTVLLRYADGSVAISMTAHPRHRPITDKDMTEYREYLEWAEEDHRRFLQRKALSDETFDLPWESTEEEWIPDETIDQTDPRLTRIAELEGEAADIRAEVFDPDHCRELRFRAEEKLRAAHAAAVEAEAGGDDAALATAEREVLRRTERLARWTTLLAETTAAYLQAAALDAEAAQVRRAVQADNQEAEAGSMSDGE
;
A
#
# COMPACT_ATOMS: atom_id res chain seq x y z
N MET A 1 13.25 -71.70 -4.43
CA MET A 1 11.93 -71.05 -4.47
C MET A 1 11.76 -70.27 -3.17
N HIS A 2 12.13 -69.00 -3.18
CA HIS A 2 11.54 -68.01 -2.30
C HIS A 2 11.49 -66.70 -3.08
N ASP A 3 10.26 -66.18 -3.11
CA ASP A 3 9.79 -65.07 -3.91
C ASP A 3 10.42 -63.76 -3.48
N VAL A 4 10.75 -62.94 -4.46
CA VAL A 4 11.17 -61.56 -4.32
C VAL A 4 9.91 -60.71 -4.33
N THR A 5 9.59 -60.07 -3.20
CA THR A 5 8.66 -58.93 -3.19
C THR A 5 9.47 -57.66 -2.99
N ASP A 6 9.77 -57.01 -4.11
CA ASP A 6 10.13 -55.59 -4.17
C ASP A 6 8.94 -54.77 -3.65
N THR A 7 9.16 -54.09 -2.53
CA THR A 7 8.26 -53.03 -2.06
C THR A 7 8.80 -51.71 -2.62
N PRO A 8 8.05 -50.98 -3.47
CA PRO A 8 8.50 -49.68 -3.94
C PRO A 8 8.41 -48.67 -2.80
N GLU A 9 9.56 -48.14 -2.41
CA GLU A 9 9.73 -47.02 -1.48
C GLU A 9 9.17 -45.75 -2.14
N ALA A 10 8.04 -45.25 -1.63
CA ALA A 10 7.44 -44.00 -2.09
C ALA A 10 8.17 -42.80 -1.45
N PRO A 11 8.56 -41.76 -2.21
CA PRO A 11 9.11 -40.54 -1.63
C PRO A 11 7.96 -39.70 -1.09
N ALA A 12 7.68 -39.81 0.21
CA ALA A 12 6.69 -38.99 0.91
C ALA A 12 7.36 -38.31 2.11
N GLY A 13 8.00 -37.16 1.89
CA GLY A 13 8.62 -36.36 2.94
C GLY A 13 8.43 -34.86 2.77
N ALA A 14 8.59 -34.32 1.55
CA ALA A 14 8.58 -32.86 1.34
C ALA A 14 7.19 -32.21 1.45
N ALA A 15 6.12 -32.86 0.99
CA ALA A 15 4.78 -32.27 0.98
C ALA A 15 4.09 -32.24 2.36
N ALA A 16 4.52 -33.09 3.30
CA ALA A 16 3.99 -33.10 4.66
C ALA A 16 4.64 -32.02 5.53
N ASP A 17 5.94 -31.75 5.34
CA ASP A 17 6.65 -30.66 6.01
C ASP A 17 6.15 -29.28 5.54
N GLU A 18 5.93 -29.08 4.24
CA GLU A 18 5.45 -27.78 3.71
C GLU A 18 4.05 -27.36 4.21
N LEU A 19 3.19 -28.33 4.53
CA LEU A 19 1.87 -28.05 5.15
C LEU A 19 1.99 -27.81 6.65
N SER A 20 3.01 -28.40 7.30
CA SER A 20 3.28 -28.26 8.72
C SER A 20 3.90 -26.91 9.11
N GLU A 21 4.31 -26.10 8.13
CA GLU A 21 4.91 -24.78 8.35
C GLU A 21 3.95 -23.62 8.09
N ARG A 22 2.77 -23.89 7.52
CA ARG A 22 1.72 -22.88 7.30
C ARG A 22 0.90 -22.65 8.56
N TYR A 23 0.46 -21.41 8.74
CA TYR A 23 -0.50 -21.02 9.78
C TYR A 23 -1.40 -19.89 9.32
N THR A 24 -2.57 -19.81 9.94
CA THR A 24 -3.41 -18.62 9.89
C THR A 24 -3.37 -17.88 11.21
N TRP A 25 -3.60 -16.58 11.15
CA TRP A 25 -3.62 -15.71 12.32
C TRP A 25 -4.85 -14.78 12.27
N GLU A 26 -5.36 -14.43 13.46
CA GLU A 26 -6.47 -13.50 13.64
C GLU A 26 -6.16 -12.56 14.83
N ILE A 27 -6.44 -11.27 14.67
CA ILE A 27 -6.42 -10.27 15.74
C ILE A 27 -7.87 -9.89 16.02
N VAL A 28 -8.27 -10.01 17.28
CA VAL A 28 -9.66 -9.83 17.73
C VAL A 28 -9.71 -8.75 18.81
N HIS A 29 -10.50 -7.70 18.59
CA HIS A 29 -10.76 -6.62 19.53
C HIS A 29 -12.17 -6.78 20.09
N ASP A 30 -12.30 -6.93 21.41
CA ASP A 30 -13.61 -7.04 22.10
C ASP A 30 -14.58 -8.07 21.48
N GLY A 31 -14.02 -9.15 20.90
CA GLY A 31 -14.78 -10.22 20.24
C GLY A 31 -15.01 -10.04 18.74
N VAL A 32 -14.52 -8.96 18.13
CA VAL A 32 -14.62 -8.69 16.68
C VAL A 32 -13.25 -8.87 16.04
N THR A 33 -13.15 -9.70 15.00
CA THR A 33 -11.93 -9.84 14.19
C THR A 33 -11.69 -8.54 13.42
N VAL A 34 -10.55 -7.91 13.67
CA VAL A 34 -10.14 -6.66 13.01
C VAL A 34 -9.10 -6.88 11.93
N ASP A 35 -8.32 -7.96 12.05
CA ASP A 35 -7.31 -8.32 11.07
C ASP A 35 -7.07 -9.83 11.07
N SER A 36 -6.69 -10.38 9.91
CA SER A 36 -6.43 -11.80 9.74
C SER A 36 -5.60 -12.08 8.49
N GLY A 37 -4.86 -13.17 8.50
CA GLY A 37 -4.08 -13.60 7.34
C GLY A 37 -3.53 -15.02 7.43
N GLU A 38 -2.74 -15.39 6.43
CA GLU A 38 -1.99 -16.63 6.34
C GLU A 38 -0.51 -16.30 6.14
N SER A 39 0.38 -17.12 6.72
CA SER A 39 1.83 -17.01 6.53
C SER A 39 2.51 -18.36 6.78
N ARG A 40 3.83 -18.40 6.59
CA ARG A 40 4.68 -19.57 6.81
C ARG A 40 5.79 -19.29 7.80
N LEU A 41 6.18 -20.31 8.56
CA LEU A 41 7.39 -20.25 9.37
C LEU A 41 8.61 -20.08 8.47
N GLY A 42 9.62 -19.33 8.95
CA GLY A 42 10.82 -19.02 8.19
C GLY A 42 10.67 -17.92 7.13
N GLU A 43 9.47 -17.40 6.89
CA GLU A 43 9.22 -16.22 6.04
C GLU A 43 8.98 -14.96 6.90
N PRO A 44 9.28 -13.75 6.40
CA PRO A 44 8.91 -12.50 7.06
C PRO A 44 7.40 -12.38 7.23
N HIS A 45 6.95 -12.17 8.47
CA HIS A 45 5.53 -11.96 8.75
C HIS A 45 5.02 -10.65 8.13
N PRO A 46 3.84 -10.62 7.46
CA PRO A 46 3.34 -9.41 6.79
C PRO A 46 3.13 -8.20 7.73
N LEU A 47 2.65 -8.43 8.95
CA LEU A 47 2.44 -7.37 9.94
C LEU A 47 3.71 -6.92 10.69
N THR A 48 4.54 -7.87 11.14
CA THR A 48 5.67 -7.56 12.02
C THR A 48 7.01 -7.45 11.29
N GLY A 49 7.06 -7.84 10.01
CA GLY A 49 8.28 -7.94 9.19
C GLY A 49 9.31 -8.95 9.69
N SER A 50 9.06 -9.60 10.83
CA SER A 50 10.02 -10.45 11.51
C SER A 50 9.94 -11.89 10.99
N THR A 51 11.08 -12.54 10.89
CA THR A 51 11.16 -13.97 10.56
C THR A 51 11.25 -14.79 11.84
N ALA A 52 10.43 -15.84 11.94
CA ALA A 52 10.34 -16.68 13.12
C ALA A 52 10.41 -18.16 12.75
N GLY A 53 11.11 -18.95 13.56
CA GLY A 53 11.25 -20.39 13.35
C GLY A 53 10.19 -21.21 14.07
N GLN A 54 9.42 -20.57 14.96
CA GLN A 54 8.43 -21.24 15.80
C GLN A 54 7.14 -20.42 15.92
N TYR A 55 6.01 -21.11 16.01
CA TYR A 55 4.69 -20.49 16.18
C TYR A 55 4.60 -19.57 17.40
N TYR A 56 5.31 -19.90 18.48
CA TYR A 56 5.33 -19.07 19.69
C TYR A 56 6.00 -17.71 19.45
N GLU A 57 7.12 -17.68 18.73
CA GLU A 57 7.81 -16.44 18.37
C GLU A 57 6.91 -15.56 17.48
N VAL A 58 6.23 -16.16 16.50
CA VAL A 58 5.23 -15.47 15.67
C VAL A 58 4.12 -14.88 16.54
N ALA A 59 3.52 -15.69 17.41
CA ALA A 59 2.40 -15.26 18.23
C ALA A 59 2.81 -14.14 19.21
N CYS A 60 3.99 -14.21 19.81
CA CYS A 60 4.52 -13.13 20.64
C CYS A 60 4.70 -11.83 19.86
N GLY A 61 5.34 -11.86 18.69
CA GLY A 61 5.54 -10.66 17.88
C GLY A 61 4.22 -10.03 17.42
N LEU A 62 3.27 -10.86 16.96
CA LEU A 62 1.92 -10.42 16.62
C LEU A 62 1.20 -9.81 17.82
N PHE A 63 1.27 -10.46 18.98
CA PHE A 63 0.57 -10.05 20.18
C PHE A 63 1.11 -8.74 20.76
N GLU A 64 2.43 -8.58 20.81
CA GLU A 64 3.09 -7.34 21.23
C GLU A 64 2.68 -6.19 20.31
N GLN A 65 2.80 -6.38 19.00
CA GLN A 65 2.43 -5.35 18.03
C GLN A 65 0.94 -5.01 18.10
N ALA A 66 0.05 -6.00 18.19
CA ALA A 66 -1.39 -5.75 18.34
C ALA A 66 -1.72 -4.96 19.61
N CYS A 67 -1.05 -5.25 20.73
CA CYS A 67 -1.25 -4.52 21.98
C CYS A 67 -0.74 -3.08 21.90
N ASP A 68 0.44 -2.87 21.31
CA ASP A 68 1.03 -1.54 21.14
C ASP A 68 0.20 -0.69 20.19
N THR A 69 -0.20 -1.24 19.04
CA THR A 69 -1.08 -0.57 18.07
C THR A 69 -2.39 -0.12 18.73
N VAL A 70 -3.06 -0.99 19.48
CA VAL A 70 -4.33 -0.65 20.14
C VAL A 70 -4.18 0.50 21.15
N VAL A 71 -3.08 0.54 21.90
CA VAL A 71 -2.85 1.61 22.89
C VAL A 71 -2.46 2.92 22.21
N GLU A 72 -1.57 2.88 21.21
CA GLU A 72 -1.10 4.07 20.50
C GLU A 72 -2.18 4.67 19.59
N GLU A 73 -2.92 3.86 18.83
CA GLU A 73 -4.02 4.33 17.99
C GLU A 73 -5.11 4.98 18.83
N HIS A 74 -5.55 4.34 19.92
CA HIS A 74 -6.54 4.94 20.81
C HIS A 74 -6.06 6.27 21.38
N ARG A 75 -4.78 6.37 21.77
CA ARG A 75 -4.20 7.62 22.25
C ARG A 75 -4.26 8.71 21.18
N TYR A 76 -3.86 8.39 19.95
CA TYR A 76 -3.91 9.32 18.83
C TYR A 76 -5.33 9.77 18.49
N GLU A 77 -6.28 8.83 18.41
CA GLU A 77 -7.68 9.13 18.11
C GLU A 77 -8.33 10.01 19.17
N VAL A 78 -8.04 9.80 20.46
CA VAL A 78 -8.54 10.70 21.52
C VAL A 78 -7.94 12.10 21.39
N MET A 79 -6.64 12.22 21.10
CA MET A 79 -6.01 13.53 20.89
C MET A 79 -6.64 14.27 19.70
N MET A 80 -6.85 13.57 18.59
CA MET A 80 -7.54 14.11 17.41
C MET A 80 -8.98 14.53 17.73
N ALA A 81 -9.76 13.65 18.36
CA ALA A 81 -11.14 13.95 18.74
C ALA A 81 -11.24 15.21 19.62
N ARG A 82 -10.31 15.37 20.57
CA ARG A 82 -10.24 16.57 21.42
C ARG A 82 -9.86 17.83 20.66
N VAL A 83 -8.95 17.75 19.69
CA VAL A 83 -8.60 18.89 18.82
C VAL A 83 -9.80 19.33 17.99
N ASP A 84 -10.52 18.36 17.42
CA ASP A 84 -11.68 18.62 16.55
C ASP A 84 -12.98 18.92 17.30
N GLY A 85 -12.99 18.76 18.63
CA GLY A 85 -14.20 18.91 19.46
C GLY A 85 -15.20 17.76 19.30
N ASN A 86 -14.76 16.61 18.79
CA ASN A 86 -15.54 15.39 18.64
C ASN A 86 -15.58 14.58 19.95
N PRO A 87 -16.59 13.69 20.12
CA PRO A 87 -16.62 12.74 21.22
C PRO A 87 -15.40 11.82 21.20
N GLU A 88 -14.84 11.51 22.38
CA GLU A 88 -13.72 10.58 22.51
C GLU A 88 -14.13 9.15 22.09
N PRO A 89 -13.28 8.43 21.34
CA PRO A 89 -13.52 7.03 20.98
C PRO A 89 -13.53 6.15 22.24
N ARG A 90 -14.18 4.99 22.14
CA ARG A 90 -14.15 4.01 23.24
C ARG A 90 -12.85 3.20 23.18
N PRO A 91 -12.15 3.01 24.31
CA PRO A 91 -10.97 2.17 24.35
C PRO A 91 -11.33 0.69 24.12
N VAL A 92 -10.51 -0.02 23.36
CA VAL A 92 -10.56 -1.48 23.28
C VAL A 92 -10.22 -2.06 24.64
N THR A 93 -11.03 -3.01 25.12
CA THR A 93 -10.88 -3.57 26.48
C THR A 93 -10.14 -4.90 26.50
N VAL A 94 -10.26 -5.67 25.41
CA VAL A 94 -9.66 -6.99 25.27
C VAL A 94 -9.07 -7.13 23.88
N VAL A 95 -7.80 -7.52 23.81
CA VAL A 95 -7.11 -7.89 22.58
C VAL A 95 -6.81 -9.37 22.64
N THR A 96 -7.20 -10.13 21.62
CA THR A 96 -6.86 -11.55 21.49
C THR A 96 -6.18 -11.80 20.16
N VAL A 97 -5.04 -12.49 20.19
CA VAL A 97 -4.37 -13.01 19.01
C VAL A 97 -4.54 -14.53 18.99
N LEU A 98 -5.04 -15.04 17.87
CA LEU A 98 -5.21 -16.46 17.61
C LEU A 98 -4.27 -16.87 16.49
N LEU A 99 -3.54 -17.95 16.71
CA LEU A 99 -2.73 -18.63 15.70
C LEU A 99 -3.30 -20.04 15.52
N ARG A 100 -3.51 -20.46 14.27
CA ARG A 100 -4.03 -21.80 13.94
C ARG A 100 -3.07 -22.52 13.00
N TYR A 101 -2.93 -23.82 13.20
CA TYR A 101 -2.24 -24.68 12.25
C TYR A 101 -3.03 -24.76 10.93
N ALA A 102 -2.41 -25.29 9.87
CA ALA A 102 -3.04 -25.47 8.56
C ALA A 102 -4.32 -26.33 8.59
N ASP A 103 -4.48 -27.21 9.59
CA ASP A 103 -5.68 -28.01 9.78
C ASP A 103 -6.83 -27.26 10.49
N GLY A 104 -6.62 -25.98 10.84
CA GLY A 104 -7.58 -25.12 11.52
C GLY A 104 -7.61 -25.26 13.04
N SER A 105 -6.85 -26.20 13.61
CA SER A 105 -6.74 -26.34 15.06
C SER A 105 -5.94 -25.17 15.66
N VAL A 106 -6.32 -24.74 16.87
CA VAL A 106 -5.66 -23.59 17.53
C VAL A 106 -4.28 -24.01 17.99
N ALA A 107 -3.26 -23.37 17.43
CA ALA A 107 -1.88 -23.51 17.87
C ALA A 107 -1.64 -22.70 19.14
N ILE A 108 -2.01 -21.41 19.11
CA ILE A 108 -1.78 -20.46 20.21
C ILE A 108 -2.96 -19.50 20.31
N SER A 109 -3.32 -19.15 21.55
CA SER A 109 -4.29 -18.11 21.85
C SER A 109 -3.74 -17.24 22.98
N MET A 110 -3.53 -15.96 22.70
CA MET A 110 -3.03 -14.98 23.68
C MET A 110 -4.05 -13.87 23.85
N THR A 111 -4.35 -13.50 25.09
CA THR A 111 -5.33 -12.46 25.41
C THR A 111 -4.75 -11.46 26.42
N ALA A 112 -4.89 -10.17 26.13
CA ALA A 112 -4.50 -9.07 27.01
C ALA A 112 -5.68 -8.13 27.29
N HIS A 113 -5.52 -7.34 28.35
CA HIS A 113 -6.40 -6.21 28.67
C HIS A 113 -5.53 -4.95 28.62
N PRO A 114 -5.47 -4.26 27.47
CA PRO A 114 -4.61 -3.10 27.30
C PRO A 114 -4.92 -2.02 28.34
N ARG A 115 -3.88 -1.36 28.83
CA ARG A 115 -4.01 -0.27 29.80
C ARG A 115 -3.78 1.06 29.11
N HIS A 116 -4.88 1.76 28.89
CA HIS A 116 -4.87 3.09 28.28
C HIS A 116 -4.48 4.15 29.31
N ARG A 117 -3.33 4.81 29.11
CA ARG A 117 -2.89 5.89 29.97
C ARG A 117 -3.77 7.13 29.75
N PRO A 118 -4.27 7.79 30.82
CA PRO A 118 -4.99 9.04 30.67
C PRO A 118 -4.15 10.09 29.93
N ILE A 119 -4.75 10.75 28.94
CA ILE A 119 -4.14 11.86 28.20
C ILE A 119 -4.29 13.14 29.02
N THR A 120 -3.16 13.74 29.35
CA THR A 120 -3.06 14.95 30.16
C THR A 120 -3.14 16.21 29.30
N ASP A 121 -3.37 17.37 29.93
CA ASP A 121 -3.31 18.67 29.25
C ASP A 121 -1.94 18.93 28.64
N LYS A 122 -0.87 18.44 29.29
CA LYS A 122 0.50 18.53 28.76
C LYS A 122 0.62 17.78 27.42
N ASP A 123 0.11 16.55 27.35
CA ASP A 123 0.12 15.75 26.12
C ASP A 123 -0.63 16.49 24.99
N MET A 124 -1.77 17.12 25.32
CA MET A 124 -2.55 17.90 24.35
C MET A 124 -1.83 19.17 23.88
N THR A 125 -1.05 19.82 24.74
CA THR A 125 -0.22 20.97 24.34
C THR A 125 0.89 20.55 23.40
N GLU A 126 1.65 19.50 23.75
CA GLU A 126 2.70 18.95 22.88
C GLU A 126 2.15 18.52 21.52
N TYR A 127 0.95 17.92 21.50
CA TYR A 127 0.30 17.51 20.25
C TYR A 127 -0.11 18.70 19.37
N ARG A 128 -0.66 19.77 19.97
CA ARG A 128 -1.00 20.99 19.22
C ARG A 128 0.23 21.70 18.67
N GLU A 129 1.31 21.74 19.44
CA GLU A 129 2.60 22.28 18.98
C GLU A 129 3.15 21.47 17.80
N TYR A 130 3.03 20.14 17.83
CA TYR A 130 3.40 19.27 16.72
C TYR A 130 2.56 19.56 15.46
N LEU A 131 1.24 19.70 15.59
CA LEU A 131 0.35 20.03 14.47
C LEU A 131 0.68 21.40 13.86
N GLU A 132 0.88 22.42 14.70
CA GLU A 132 1.27 23.75 14.23
C GLU A 132 2.62 23.73 13.50
N TRP A 133 3.58 22.98 14.03
CA TRP A 133 4.88 22.79 13.37
C TRP A 133 4.73 22.10 12.00
N ALA A 134 3.93 21.04 11.91
CA ALA A 134 3.68 20.32 10.66
C ALA A 134 2.96 21.20 9.61
N GLU A 135 1.97 21.99 10.03
CA GLU A 135 1.28 22.94 9.16
C GLU A 135 2.20 24.06 8.66
N GLU A 136 3.06 24.60 9.53
CA GLU A 136 4.03 25.62 9.16
C GLU A 136 5.10 25.07 8.20
N ASP A 137 5.58 23.83 8.43
CA ASP A 137 6.51 23.18 7.52
C ASP A 137 5.86 22.93 6.14
N HIS A 138 4.63 22.42 6.12
CA HIS A 138 3.85 22.23 4.89
C HIS A 138 3.61 23.57 4.16
N ARG A 139 3.29 24.65 4.90
CA ARG A 139 3.12 25.99 4.34
C ARG A 139 4.41 26.52 3.73
N ARG A 140 5.55 26.38 4.42
CA ARG A 140 6.88 26.75 3.91
C ARG A 140 7.26 25.94 2.68
N PHE A 141 6.89 24.67 2.66
CA PHE A 141 7.07 23.81 1.51
C PHE A 141 6.26 24.32 0.31
N LEU A 142 4.96 24.59 0.47
CA LEU A 142 4.11 25.14 -0.60
C LEU A 142 4.59 26.52 -1.08
N GLN A 143 5.07 27.38 -0.17
CA GLN A 143 5.63 28.69 -0.53
C GLN A 143 6.92 28.55 -1.36
N ARG A 144 7.81 27.62 -0.99
CA ARG A 144 9.00 27.30 -1.79
C ARG A 144 8.62 26.78 -3.16
N LYS A 145 7.65 25.86 -3.23
CA LYS A 145 7.11 25.33 -4.49
C LYS A 145 6.50 26.43 -5.37
N ALA A 146 5.82 27.43 -4.79
CA ALA A 146 5.18 28.51 -5.56
C ALA A 146 6.16 29.60 -6.03
N LEU A 147 7.32 29.75 -5.39
CA LEU A 147 8.36 30.71 -5.77
C LEU A 147 9.36 30.14 -6.78
N SER A 148 9.40 28.82 -6.92
CA SER A 148 10.21 28.09 -7.89
C SER A 148 9.31 27.58 -9.01
N ASP A 149 9.27 28.30 -10.13
CA ASP A 149 8.67 27.81 -11.40
C ASP A 149 9.56 26.71 -12.03
N GLU A 150 10.75 26.48 -11.47
CA GLU A 150 11.62 25.35 -11.77
C GLU A 150 11.31 24.19 -10.81
N THR A 151 11.19 23.01 -11.40
CA THR A 151 11.05 21.68 -10.78
C THR A 151 11.85 21.58 -9.49
N PHE A 152 11.14 21.69 -8.37
CA PHE A 152 11.72 21.53 -7.05
C PHE A 152 11.77 20.04 -6.77
N ASP A 153 12.93 19.40 -7.01
CA ASP A 153 13.17 17.99 -6.66
C ASP A 153 12.67 17.73 -5.24
N LEU A 154 11.49 17.12 -5.15
CA LEU A 154 11.03 16.59 -3.88
C LEU A 154 12.07 15.57 -3.42
N PRO A 155 12.39 15.46 -2.12
CA PRO A 155 13.29 14.40 -1.64
C PRO A 155 12.75 12.98 -1.88
N TRP A 156 11.52 12.87 -2.39
CA TRP A 156 10.85 11.66 -2.86
C TRP A 156 10.34 11.76 -4.31
N GLU A 157 10.61 12.86 -5.03
CA GLU A 157 10.41 12.88 -6.49
C GLU A 157 11.40 11.89 -7.06
N SER A 158 10.97 11.17 -8.09
CA SER A 158 11.76 10.14 -8.74
C SER A 158 13.19 10.63 -8.94
N THR A 159 14.15 9.82 -8.52
CA THR A 159 15.59 9.95 -8.83
C THR A 159 15.89 9.78 -10.32
N GLU A 160 14.91 10.04 -11.18
CA GLU A 160 15.04 10.08 -12.63
C GLU A 160 15.66 11.43 -12.99
N GLU A 161 16.97 11.48 -12.84
CA GLU A 161 17.84 12.55 -13.35
C GLU A 161 17.48 12.80 -14.82
N GLU A 162 17.04 14.03 -15.14
CA GLU A 162 16.71 14.43 -16.50
C GLU A 162 17.91 14.15 -17.39
N TRP A 163 17.76 13.21 -18.32
CA TRP A 163 18.88 12.76 -19.14
C TRP A 163 19.23 13.82 -20.16
N ILE A 164 20.35 14.51 -19.93
CA ILE A 164 20.96 15.43 -20.89
C ILE A 164 21.98 14.60 -21.70
N PRO A 165 21.83 14.49 -23.03
CA PRO A 165 22.85 13.85 -23.86
C PRO A 165 24.21 14.52 -23.62
N ASP A 166 25.25 13.70 -23.43
CA ASP A 166 26.62 14.19 -23.32
C ASP A 166 27.00 15.06 -24.54
N GLU A 167 27.80 16.11 -24.33
CA GLU A 167 28.25 17.04 -25.38
C GLU A 167 29.04 16.32 -26.49
N THR A 168 29.54 15.11 -26.20
CA THR A 168 30.29 14.24 -27.11
C THR A 168 29.40 13.43 -28.06
N ILE A 169 28.10 13.31 -27.78
CA ILE A 169 27.15 12.56 -28.62
C ILE A 169 26.77 13.39 -29.84
N ASP A 170 26.84 12.79 -31.04
CA ASP A 170 26.40 13.42 -32.28
C ASP A 170 24.91 13.77 -32.22
N GLN A 171 24.62 15.07 -32.19
CA GLN A 171 23.25 15.63 -32.13
C GLN A 171 22.42 15.29 -33.37
N THR A 172 23.04 14.77 -34.44
CA THR A 172 22.34 14.30 -35.65
C THR A 172 22.00 12.81 -35.62
N ASP A 173 22.33 12.09 -34.53
CA ASP A 173 21.98 10.68 -34.38
C ASP A 173 20.45 10.51 -34.36
N PRO A 174 19.87 9.73 -35.31
CA PRO A 174 18.41 9.52 -35.38
C PRO A 174 17.84 8.85 -34.12
N ARG A 175 18.66 8.20 -33.31
CA ARG A 175 18.24 7.62 -32.02
C ARG A 175 17.85 8.68 -31.01
N LEU A 176 18.45 9.87 -31.05
CA LEU A 176 18.06 10.99 -30.20
C LEU A 176 16.65 11.48 -30.53
N THR A 177 16.31 11.55 -31.82
CA THR A 177 14.94 11.84 -32.27
C THR A 177 13.97 10.77 -31.78
N ARG A 178 14.34 9.49 -31.89
CA ARG A 178 13.50 8.39 -31.42
C ARG A 178 13.26 8.41 -29.91
N ILE A 179 14.27 8.77 -29.11
CA ILE A 179 14.12 8.96 -27.66
C ILE A 179 13.09 10.06 -27.39
N ALA A 180 13.25 11.23 -28.01
CA ALA A 180 12.33 12.35 -27.81
C ALA A 180 10.89 12.03 -28.26
N GLU A 181 10.72 11.27 -29.34
CA GLU A 181 9.40 10.78 -29.78
C GLU A 181 8.74 9.85 -28.74
N LEU A 182 9.50 8.89 -28.20
CA LEU A 182 8.99 7.95 -27.18
C LEU A 182 8.58 8.66 -25.90
N GLU A 183 9.39 9.61 -25.43
CA GLU A 183 9.11 10.39 -24.24
C GLU A 183 7.95 11.37 -24.45
N GLY A 184 7.87 11.97 -25.64
CA GLY A 184 6.73 12.78 -26.05
C GLY A 184 5.43 11.98 -26.05
N GLU A 185 5.44 10.77 -26.62
CA GLU A 185 4.28 9.88 -26.63
C GLU A 185 3.88 9.44 -25.21
N ALA A 186 4.86 9.13 -24.35
CA ALA A 186 4.60 8.80 -22.94
C ALA A 186 3.98 9.99 -22.17
N ALA A 187 4.47 11.21 -22.42
CA ALA A 187 3.93 12.44 -21.83
C ALA A 187 2.51 12.73 -22.33
N ASP A 188 2.25 12.56 -23.63
CA ASP A 188 0.93 12.74 -24.23
C ASP A 188 -0.08 11.76 -23.63
N ILE A 189 0.27 10.48 -23.48
CA ILE A 189 -0.58 9.47 -22.83
C ILE A 189 -0.94 9.89 -21.40
N ARG A 190 0.02 10.36 -20.61
CA ARG A 190 -0.23 10.85 -19.24
C ARG A 190 -1.13 12.09 -19.21
N ALA A 191 -1.00 12.97 -20.19
CA ALA A 191 -1.81 14.19 -20.30
C ALA A 191 -3.26 13.92 -20.72
N GLU A 192 -3.51 12.82 -21.45
CA GLU A 192 -4.85 12.45 -21.93
C GLU A 192 -5.72 11.76 -20.87
N VAL A 193 -5.13 11.19 -19.82
CA VAL A 193 -5.85 10.44 -18.78
C VAL A 193 -5.87 11.16 -17.44
N PHE A 194 -6.77 10.73 -16.55
CA PHE A 194 -6.76 11.23 -15.18
C PHE A 194 -5.55 10.69 -14.41
N ASP A 195 -5.08 11.49 -13.45
CA ASP A 195 -4.10 11.04 -12.49
C ASP A 195 -4.62 9.82 -11.67
N PRO A 196 -3.83 8.74 -11.51
CA PRO A 196 -4.25 7.54 -10.79
C PRO A 196 -4.59 7.81 -9.32
N ASP A 197 -3.88 8.71 -8.65
CA ASP A 197 -4.15 9.04 -7.24
C ASP A 197 -5.45 9.82 -7.11
N HIS A 198 -5.73 10.72 -8.04
CA HIS A 198 -7.04 11.37 -8.14
C HIS A 198 -8.17 10.34 -8.31
N CYS A 199 -7.99 9.34 -9.17
CA CYS A 199 -8.96 8.25 -9.33
C CYS A 199 -9.12 7.40 -8.06
N ARG A 200 -8.03 7.09 -7.35
CA ARG A 200 -8.07 6.36 -6.06
C ARG A 200 -8.84 7.12 -5.00
N GLU A 201 -8.57 8.41 -4.84
CA GLU A 201 -9.26 9.30 -3.90
C GLU A 201 -10.78 9.34 -4.17
N LEU A 202 -11.16 9.51 -5.44
CA LEU A 202 -12.57 9.56 -5.83
C LEU A 202 -13.28 8.21 -5.70
N ARG A 203 -12.57 7.10 -5.92
CA ARG A 203 -13.07 5.75 -5.64
C ARG A 203 -13.34 5.57 -4.16
N PHE A 204 -12.36 5.90 -3.31
CA PHE A 204 -12.49 5.81 -1.85
C PHE A 204 -13.70 6.62 -1.34
N ARG A 205 -13.84 7.87 -1.76
CA ARG A 205 -15.02 8.70 -1.44
C ARG A 205 -16.34 8.11 -1.93
N ALA A 206 -16.34 7.38 -3.05
CA ALA A 206 -17.52 6.71 -3.55
C ALA A 206 -17.88 5.48 -2.70
N GLU A 207 -16.88 4.72 -2.24
CA GLU A 207 -17.06 3.58 -1.33
C GLU A 207 -17.64 4.02 0.02
N GLU A 208 -17.14 5.11 0.60
CA GLU A 208 -17.70 5.67 1.85
C GLU A 208 -19.17 6.05 1.70
N LYS A 209 -19.53 6.70 0.60
CA LYS A 209 -20.92 7.08 0.31
C LYS A 209 -21.81 5.87 0.06
N LEU A 210 -21.28 4.80 -0.53
CA LEU A 210 -22.01 3.54 -0.70
C LEU A 210 -22.24 2.86 0.66
N ARG A 211 -21.23 2.82 1.54
CA ARG A 211 -21.37 2.31 2.92
C ARG A 211 -22.45 3.08 3.69
N ALA A 212 -22.44 4.41 3.61
CA ALA A 212 -23.48 5.23 4.25
C ALA A 212 -24.88 4.96 3.67
N ALA A 213 -25.01 4.77 2.35
CA ALA A 213 -26.29 4.43 1.72
C ALA A 213 -26.81 3.05 2.15
N HIS A 214 -25.92 2.07 2.30
CA HIS A 214 -26.28 0.75 2.85
C HIS A 214 -26.76 0.84 4.31
N ALA A 215 -26.08 1.62 5.15
CA ALA A 215 -26.52 1.83 6.53
C ALA A 215 -27.92 2.44 6.59
N ALA A 216 -28.19 3.47 5.76
CA ALA A 216 -29.51 4.08 5.68
C ALA A 216 -30.60 3.11 5.17
N ALA A 217 -30.26 2.19 4.26
CA ALA A 217 -31.19 1.15 3.81
C ALA A 217 -31.53 0.16 4.94
N VAL A 218 -30.54 -0.27 5.72
CA VAL A 218 -30.74 -1.15 6.90
C VAL A 218 -31.61 -0.45 7.96
N GLU A 219 -31.38 0.84 8.22
CA GLU A 219 -32.20 1.62 9.14
C GLU A 219 -33.66 1.76 8.65
N ALA A 220 -33.86 2.00 7.36
CA ALA A 220 -35.19 2.10 6.77
C ALA A 220 -35.95 0.76 6.82
N GLU A 221 -35.26 -0.36 6.58
CA GLU A 221 -35.80 -1.71 6.71
C GLU A 221 -36.21 -2.00 8.17
N ALA A 222 -35.35 -1.69 9.13
CA ALA A 222 -35.64 -1.87 10.56
C ALA A 222 -36.81 -0.97 11.04
N GLY A 223 -36.98 0.20 10.43
CA GLY A 223 -38.08 1.13 10.70
C GLY A 223 -39.43 0.72 10.12
N GLY A 224 -39.46 -0.23 9.18
CA GLY A 224 -40.69 -0.72 8.54
C GLY A 224 -41.41 0.31 7.65
N ASP A 225 -40.70 1.33 7.15
CA ASP A 225 -41.22 2.30 6.19
C ASP A 225 -40.81 1.90 4.77
N ASP A 226 -41.72 1.23 4.06
CA ASP A 226 -41.51 0.74 2.69
C ASP A 226 -41.12 1.85 1.70
N ALA A 227 -41.61 3.08 1.90
CA ALA A 227 -41.29 4.20 1.02
C ALA A 227 -39.88 4.75 1.28
N ALA A 228 -39.46 4.78 2.54
CA ALA A 228 -38.09 5.11 2.92
C ALA A 228 -37.12 4.03 2.42
N LEU A 229 -37.46 2.76 2.57
CA LEU A 229 -36.65 1.63 2.09
C LEU A 229 -36.45 1.68 0.57
N ALA A 230 -37.53 1.83 -0.21
CA ALA A 230 -37.44 1.95 -1.66
C ALA A 230 -36.63 3.18 -2.13
N THR A 231 -36.56 4.23 -1.31
CA THR A 231 -35.71 5.40 -1.59
C THR A 231 -34.25 5.11 -1.28
N ALA A 232 -33.96 4.45 -0.16
CA ALA A 232 -32.61 4.04 0.21
C ALA A 232 -32.02 3.02 -0.78
N GLU A 233 -32.81 2.05 -1.25
CA GLU A 233 -32.37 1.08 -2.27
C GLU A 233 -32.01 1.73 -3.60
N ARG A 234 -32.81 2.72 -4.07
CA ARG A 234 -32.46 3.51 -5.26
C ARG A 234 -31.18 4.30 -5.06
N GLU A 235 -30.95 4.79 -3.86
CA GLU A 235 -29.71 5.49 -3.53
C GLU A 235 -28.51 4.54 -3.56
N VAL A 236 -28.62 3.36 -2.95
CA VAL A 236 -27.60 2.30 -3.01
C VAL A 236 -27.25 2.00 -4.47
N LEU A 237 -28.24 1.72 -5.32
CA LEU A 237 -28.01 1.43 -6.74
C LEU A 237 -27.23 2.55 -7.44
N ARG A 238 -27.65 3.81 -7.24
CA ARG A 238 -26.97 4.99 -7.81
C ARG A 238 -25.52 5.11 -7.31
N ARG A 239 -25.25 4.78 -6.05
CA ARG A 239 -23.89 4.83 -5.48
C ARG A 239 -23.03 3.67 -6.00
N THR A 240 -23.59 2.49 -6.17
CA THR A 240 -22.92 1.34 -6.78
C THR A 240 -22.48 1.65 -8.22
N GLU A 241 -23.36 2.24 -9.04
CA GLU A 241 -23.02 2.67 -10.41
C GLU A 241 -21.87 3.68 -10.41
N ARG A 242 -21.89 4.64 -9.48
CA ARG A 242 -20.84 5.64 -9.35
C ARG A 242 -19.50 5.03 -8.93
N LEU A 243 -19.51 4.06 -8.01
CA LEU A 243 -18.30 3.32 -7.61
C LEU A 243 -17.75 2.50 -8.77
N ALA A 244 -18.60 1.82 -9.53
CA ALA A 244 -18.20 1.05 -10.71
C ALA A 244 -17.52 1.94 -11.76
N ARG A 245 -18.05 3.16 -11.99
CA ARG A 245 -17.43 4.14 -12.90
C ARG A 245 -16.02 4.52 -12.46
N TRP A 246 -15.82 4.86 -11.19
CA TRP A 246 -14.48 5.23 -10.69
C TRP A 246 -13.50 4.06 -10.68
N THR A 247 -14.00 2.85 -10.43
CA THR A 247 -13.21 1.63 -10.52
C THR A 247 -12.73 1.38 -11.96
N THR A 248 -13.62 1.57 -12.94
CA THR A 248 -13.30 1.45 -14.37
C THR A 248 -12.27 2.49 -14.79
N LEU A 249 -12.52 3.77 -14.45
CA LEU A 249 -11.58 4.85 -14.76
C LEU A 249 -10.20 4.60 -14.14
N LEU A 250 -10.13 4.17 -12.88
CA LEU A 250 -8.85 3.85 -12.24
C LEU A 250 -8.10 2.73 -12.98
N ALA A 251 -8.81 1.70 -13.45
CA ALA A 251 -8.19 0.62 -14.22
C ALA A 251 -7.65 1.13 -15.57
N GLU A 252 -8.42 1.96 -16.27
CA GLU A 252 -8.03 2.59 -17.54
C GLU A 252 -6.81 3.50 -17.36
N THR A 253 -6.81 4.36 -16.35
CA THR A 253 -5.69 5.27 -16.09
C THR A 253 -4.43 4.52 -15.65
N THR A 254 -4.57 3.49 -14.82
CA THR A 254 -3.44 2.63 -14.45
C THR A 254 -2.84 1.94 -15.68
N ALA A 255 -3.67 1.43 -16.59
CA ALA A 255 -3.20 0.82 -17.83
C ALA A 255 -2.45 1.83 -18.72
N ALA A 256 -2.97 3.05 -18.86
CA ALA A 256 -2.31 4.11 -19.62
C ALA A 256 -0.95 4.50 -19.01
N TYR A 257 -0.86 4.62 -17.68
CA TYR A 257 0.42 4.91 -17.00
C TYR A 257 1.43 3.76 -17.14
N LEU A 258 0.98 2.50 -17.15
CA LEU A 258 1.86 1.35 -17.44
C LEU A 258 2.36 1.37 -18.89
N GLN A 259 1.53 1.80 -19.83
CA GLN A 259 1.93 1.98 -21.23
C GLN A 259 2.97 3.10 -21.36
N ALA A 260 2.74 4.26 -20.73
CA ALA A 260 3.72 5.36 -20.70
C ALA A 260 5.06 4.91 -20.08
N ALA A 261 5.01 4.19 -18.96
CA ALA A 261 6.22 3.64 -18.33
C ALA A 261 6.97 2.63 -19.23
N ALA A 262 6.27 1.87 -20.06
CA ALA A 262 6.90 0.98 -21.02
C ALA A 262 7.63 1.75 -22.13
N LEU A 263 7.07 2.88 -22.60
CA LEU A 263 7.72 3.77 -23.57
C LEU A 263 8.96 4.43 -22.97
N ASP A 264 8.90 4.90 -21.72
CA ASP A 264 10.06 5.45 -21.02
C ASP A 264 11.16 4.39 -20.83
N ALA A 265 10.78 3.15 -20.53
CA ALA A 265 11.72 2.04 -20.44
C ALA A 265 12.39 1.73 -21.80
N GLU A 266 11.66 1.86 -22.91
CA GLU A 266 12.21 1.75 -24.26
C GLU A 266 13.18 2.92 -24.53
N ALA A 267 12.80 4.16 -24.23
CA ALA A 267 13.66 5.33 -24.37
C ALA A 267 14.96 5.16 -23.56
N ALA A 268 14.86 4.69 -22.32
CA ALA A 268 16.01 4.41 -21.45
C ALA A 268 16.92 3.28 -21.98
N GLN A 269 16.37 2.30 -22.71
CA GLN A 269 17.19 1.30 -23.40
C GLN A 269 17.95 1.91 -24.58
N VAL A 270 17.30 2.74 -25.38
CA VAL A 270 17.94 3.43 -26.51
C VAL A 270 19.05 4.36 -26.01
N ARG A 271 18.81 5.12 -24.94
CA ARG A 271 19.83 5.97 -24.29
C ARG A 271 21.08 5.19 -23.91
N ARG A 272 20.91 4.05 -23.24
CA ARG A 272 22.04 3.21 -22.83
C ARG A 272 22.81 2.67 -24.02
N ALA A 273 22.14 2.32 -25.12
CA ALA A 273 22.80 1.90 -26.34
C ALA A 273 23.63 3.02 -26.98
N VAL A 274 23.10 4.25 -27.04
CA VAL A 274 23.83 5.43 -27.54
C VAL A 274 25.07 5.71 -26.69
N GLN A 275 24.95 5.65 -25.37
CA GLN A 275 26.06 5.88 -24.45
C GLN A 275 27.14 4.81 -24.56
N ALA A 276 26.76 3.53 -24.69
CA ALA A 276 27.72 2.44 -24.87
C ALA A 276 28.52 2.58 -26.16
N ASP A 277 27.87 2.87 -27.28
CA ASP A 277 28.53 3.07 -28.57
C ASP A 277 29.49 4.27 -28.55
N ASN A 278 29.12 5.35 -27.86
CA ASN A 278 29.96 6.53 -27.71
C ASN A 278 31.22 6.24 -26.88
N GLN A 279 31.07 5.50 -25.77
CA GLN A 279 32.21 5.08 -24.93
C GLN A 279 33.18 4.15 -25.68
N GLU A 280 32.67 3.26 -26.53
CA GLU A 280 33.50 2.40 -27.39
C GLU A 280 34.28 3.22 -28.43
N ALA A 281 33.67 4.25 -29.02
CA ALA A 281 34.32 5.14 -29.97
C ALA A 281 35.45 5.97 -29.32
N GLU A 282 35.24 6.47 -28.10
CA GLU A 282 36.27 7.19 -27.33
C GLU A 282 37.45 6.29 -26.94
N ALA A 283 37.17 5.04 -26.51
CA ALA A 283 38.20 4.07 -26.15
C ALA A 283 39.05 3.64 -27.37
N GLY A 284 38.46 3.50 -28.56
CA GLY A 284 39.17 3.21 -29.80
C GLY A 284 40.08 4.35 -30.25
N SER A 285 39.63 5.61 -30.12
CA SER A 285 40.40 6.81 -30.49
C SER A 285 41.66 7.00 -29.65
N MET A 286 41.65 6.57 -28.37
CA MET A 286 42.84 6.60 -27.51
C MET A 286 43.85 5.47 -27.80
N SER A 287 43.45 4.39 -28.47
CA SER A 287 44.32 3.24 -28.79
C SER A 287 45.17 3.40 -30.05
N ASP A 288 44.75 4.24 -31.00
CA ASP A 288 45.45 4.44 -32.29
C ASP A 288 46.49 5.59 -32.27
N GLY A 289 46.74 6.17 -31.09
CA GLY A 289 47.63 7.31 -30.86
C GLY A 289 49.02 6.99 -30.29
N GLU A 290 49.35 5.72 -30.03
CA GLU A 290 50.69 5.25 -29.59
C GLU A 290 51.50 4.59 -30.72
#